data_AF-A0A6N7B4H2-F1
#
_entry.id   AF-A0A6N7B4H2-F1
#
_cell.length_a   1.000
_cell.length_b   1.000
_cell.length_c   1.000
_cell.angle_alpha   90.00
_cell.angle_beta   90.00
_cell.angle_gamma   90.00
#
_symmetry.space_group_name_H-M   'P 1'
#
loop_
_entity.id
_entity.type
_entity.pdbx_description
1 polymer ?
#
loop_
_entity_poly.entity_id
_entity_poly.type
_entity_poly.pdbx_seq_one_letter_code
_entity_poly.pdbx_strand_id
1 'polypeptide(L)'
;MLAHSSFGYAGQYNPPEYDQAIRALVGIESYSETYTEYDTRRGNAKFMQQSALMRGINSRVEFALSPAHVAFVTARYATGQSDYIGGYQNAAGTYSGYGTLRSYGTPRSTYELGIGFAVFKPLTVGIGVNQRVLEDHSEFTAGGYYRKNTILYDSVFIKYSFQLDSAQITPKATYKHLIGGKQYSGPSLGITQGTTNTQNSGSGYNFEVSFIFPAGNRTVELTPFYRFMDIQDSDWVSTNTATGMGVIEPKNRTIETGVSAQLLF
;
A
#
# COMPACT_ATOMS: atom_id res chain seq x y z
N MET A 1 6.56 -39.34 41.78
CA MET A 1 6.22 -37.92 41.97
C MET A 1 6.32 -37.27 40.59
N LEU A 2 5.22 -37.31 39.84
CA LEU A 2 5.10 -36.72 38.51
C LEU A 2 4.25 -35.47 38.67
N ALA A 3 4.85 -34.29 38.50
CA ALA A 3 4.15 -33.03 38.57
C ALA A 3 3.31 -32.85 37.30
N HIS A 4 2.00 -32.95 37.46
CA HIS A 4 1.02 -32.46 36.51
C HIS A 4 1.15 -30.93 36.43
N SER A 5 1.69 -30.39 35.33
CA SER A 5 1.46 -29.00 34.95
C SER A 5 0.13 -28.92 34.22
N SER A 6 -0.89 -28.49 34.96
CA SER A 6 -2.18 -28.08 34.41
C SER A 6 -1.97 -26.92 33.44
N PHE A 7 -2.27 -27.14 32.16
CA PHE A 7 -2.56 -26.06 31.22
C PHE A 7 -3.84 -25.35 31.69
N GLY A 8 -3.67 -24.33 32.53
CA GLY A 8 -4.73 -23.42 32.89
C GLY A 8 -5.18 -22.68 31.64
N TYR A 9 -6.44 -22.89 31.26
CA TYR A 9 -7.18 -22.04 30.33
C TYR A 9 -7.21 -20.62 30.94
N ALA A 10 -6.20 -19.82 30.63
CA ALA A 10 -6.11 -18.45 31.07
C ALA A 10 -7.02 -17.58 30.19
N GLY A 11 -8.05 -17.01 30.83
CA GLY A 11 -8.71 -15.80 30.39
C GLY A 11 -9.80 -16.01 29.34
N GLN A 12 -11.06 -15.88 29.78
CA GLN A 12 -12.08 -15.30 28.92
C GLN A 12 -11.50 -14.00 28.33
N TYR A 13 -11.28 -13.98 27.01
CA TYR A 13 -11.05 -12.75 26.29
C TYR A 13 -12.35 -11.94 26.39
N ASN A 14 -12.41 -11.03 27.36
CA ASN A 14 -13.32 -9.92 27.28
C ASN A 14 -12.77 -9.04 26.15
N PRO A 15 -13.44 -8.92 24.99
CA PRO A 15 -13.11 -7.81 24.09
C PRO A 15 -13.15 -6.55 24.94
N PRO A 16 -12.31 -5.53 24.65
CA PRO A 16 -12.52 -4.22 25.27
C PRO A 16 -14.00 -3.92 25.11
N GLU A 17 -14.70 -3.77 26.23
CA GLU A 17 -16.09 -3.31 26.21
C GLU A 17 -16.05 -2.05 25.34
N TYR A 18 -16.69 -2.10 24.17
CA TYR A 18 -16.92 -0.92 23.37
C TYR A 18 -17.92 -0.08 24.18
N ASP A 19 -17.46 0.55 25.26
CA ASP A 19 -18.20 1.56 26.02
C ASP A 19 -18.47 2.79 25.13
N GLN A 20 -17.74 2.90 24.02
CA GLN A 20 -17.92 3.93 23.01
C GLN A 20 -18.39 3.32 21.69
N ALA A 21 -19.43 3.89 21.10
CA ALA A 21 -19.93 3.47 19.78
C ALA A 21 -18.91 3.72 18.64
N ILE A 22 -17.92 4.59 18.88
CA ILE A 22 -16.94 5.05 17.90
C ILE A 22 -15.56 5.06 18.55
N ARG A 23 -14.54 4.57 17.83
CA ARG A 23 -13.13 4.68 18.20
C ARG A 23 -12.36 5.28 17.03
N ALA A 24 -11.50 6.25 17.28
CA ALA A 24 -10.70 6.88 16.23
C ALA A 24 -9.19 6.74 16.49
N LEU A 25 -8.47 6.38 15.43
CA LEU A 25 -7.02 6.38 15.37
C LEU A 25 -6.60 7.44 14.38
N VAL A 26 -5.71 8.34 14.80
CA VAL A 26 -5.11 9.34 13.91
C VAL A 26 -3.63 9.38 14.19
N GLY A 27 -2.83 9.37 13.12
CA GLY A 27 -1.39 9.31 13.29
C GLY A 27 -0.61 9.71 12.06
N ILE A 28 0.68 9.46 12.19
CA ILE A 28 1.70 9.71 11.18
C ILE A 28 2.38 8.40 10.79
N GLU A 29 3.00 8.40 9.63
CA GLU A 29 3.86 7.32 9.18
C GLU A 29 5.09 7.85 8.44
N SER A 30 6.15 7.04 8.46
CA SER A 30 7.35 7.24 7.66
C SER A 30 7.79 5.88 7.13
N TYR A 31 8.09 5.80 5.84
CA TYR A 31 8.46 4.54 5.20
C TYR A 31 9.37 4.75 4.01
N SER A 32 10.19 3.74 3.74
CA SER A 32 10.88 3.61 2.46
C SER A 32 9.99 2.83 1.51
N GLU A 33 9.94 3.27 0.26
CA GLU A 33 9.24 2.62 -0.83
C GLU A 33 10.23 2.25 -1.94
N THR A 34 10.07 1.08 -2.52
CA THR A 34 10.73 0.68 -3.77
C THR A 34 9.69 0.17 -4.75
N TYR A 35 9.53 0.88 -5.85
CA TYR A 35 8.71 0.53 -6.99
C TYR A 35 9.62 0.00 -8.11
N THR A 36 9.27 -1.10 -8.77
CA THR A 36 10.07 -1.71 -9.84
C THR A 36 9.17 -2.21 -10.95
N GLU A 37 9.47 -1.86 -12.20
CA GLU A 37 8.84 -2.42 -13.39
C GLU A 37 9.73 -3.47 -14.04
N TYR A 38 9.10 -4.46 -14.67
CA TYR A 38 9.74 -5.58 -15.35
C TYR A 38 9.23 -5.68 -16.78
N ASP A 39 10.13 -5.85 -17.74
CA ASP A 39 9.80 -6.10 -19.14
C ASP A 39 9.59 -7.61 -19.35
N THR A 40 8.34 -8.05 -19.32
CA THR A 40 7.96 -9.46 -19.49
C THR A 40 8.34 -10.01 -20.87
N ARG A 41 8.41 -9.16 -21.90
CA ARG A 41 8.84 -9.51 -23.26
C ARG A 41 10.33 -9.78 -23.36
N ARG A 42 11.11 -9.37 -22.35
CA ARG A 42 12.56 -9.60 -22.25
C ARG A 42 12.90 -10.51 -21.08
N GLY A 43 12.14 -11.60 -20.93
CA GLY A 43 12.40 -12.60 -19.90
C GLY A 43 12.19 -12.07 -18.47
N ASN A 44 11.25 -11.14 -18.29
CA ASN A 44 10.96 -10.50 -17.00
C ASN A 44 12.18 -9.75 -16.43
N ALA A 45 13.01 -9.18 -17.31
CA ALA A 45 14.15 -8.35 -16.93
C ALA A 45 13.67 -7.03 -16.32
N LYS A 46 14.42 -6.54 -15.33
CA LYS A 46 14.12 -5.26 -14.67
C LYS A 46 14.23 -4.11 -15.67
N PHE A 47 13.17 -3.32 -15.80
CA PHE A 47 13.06 -2.21 -16.76
C PHE A 47 13.34 -0.85 -16.11
N MET A 48 12.74 -0.59 -14.95
CA MET A 48 12.99 0.60 -14.14
C MET A 48 12.76 0.33 -12.65
N GLN A 49 13.32 1.20 -11.80
CA GLN A 49 13.09 1.25 -10.37
C GLN A 49 12.92 2.70 -9.94
N GLN A 50 12.02 2.92 -8.99
CA GLN A 50 11.95 4.13 -8.19
C GLN A 50 12.10 3.79 -6.71
N SER A 51 12.88 4.58 -5.98
CA SER A 51 13.04 4.46 -4.53
C SER A 51 12.70 5.78 -3.87
N ALA A 52 11.88 5.76 -2.84
CA ALA A 52 11.42 6.97 -2.16
C ALA A 52 11.46 6.84 -0.65
N LEU A 53 11.68 7.95 0.04
CA LEU A 53 11.33 8.11 1.45
C LEU A 53 10.04 8.91 1.52
N MET A 54 9.02 8.31 2.11
CA MET A 54 7.66 8.86 2.16
C MET A 54 7.28 9.12 3.60
N ARG A 55 6.54 10.21 3.81
CA ARG A 55 5.98 10.59 5.11
C ARG A 55 4.53 10.97 4.93
N GLY A 56 3.70 10.63 5.91
CA GLY A 56 2.27 10.78 5.74
C GLY A 56 1.49 10.85 7.02
N ILE A 57 0.19 11.07 6.84
CA ILE A 57 -0.84 10.94 7.84
C ILE A 57 -1.68 9.71 7.53
N ASN A 58 -2.18 9.07 8.57
CA ASN A 58 -3.13 7.98 8.44
C ASN A 58 -4.17 8.04 9.54
N SER A 59 -5.34 7.50 9.26
CA SER A 59 -6.43 7.42 10.21
C SER A 59 -7.28 6.18 9.99
N ARG A 60 -7.93 5.77 11.07
CA ARG A 60 -8.91 4.70 11.10
C ARG A 60 -10.03 5.07 12.06
N VAL A 61 -11.27 5.01 11.60
CA VAL A 61 -12.44 5.17 12.44
C VAL A 61 -13.18 3.85 12.47
N GLU A 62 -13.45 3.36 13.67
CA GLU A 62 -14.16 2.11 13.93
C GLU A 62 -15.53 2.41 14.54
N PHE A 63 -16.56 1.78 14.01
CA PHE A 63 -17.94 1.88 14.48
C PHE A 63 -18.35 0.52 15.04
N ALA A 64 -18.64 0.47 16.34
CA ALA A 64 -19.15 -0.73 16.98
C ALA A 64 -20.60 -0.96 16.54
N LEU A 65 -20.83 -2.01 15.78
CA LEU A 65 -22.18 -2.42 15.35
C LEU A 65 -22.81 -3.40 16.36
N SER A 66 -21.96 -4.16 17.05
CA SER A 66 -22.30 -5.03 18.18
C SER A 66 -21.02 -5.39 18.93
N PRO A 67 -21.07 -6.11 20.07
CA PRO A 67 -19.86 -6.55 20.78
C PRO A 67 -18.87 -7.38 19.95
N ALA A 68 -19.32 -8.00 18.85
CA ALA A 68 -18.49 -8.85 17.98
C ALA A 68 -18.25 -8.28 16.58
N HIS A 69 -18.86 -7.16 16.20
CA HIS A 69 -18.87 -6.67 14.81
C HIS A 69 -18.54 -5.20 14.74
N VAL A 70 -17.62 -4.84 13.85
CA VAL A 70 -17.19 -3.45 13.63
C VAL A 70 -17.17 -3.14 12.15
N ALA A 71 -17.76 -2.02 11.77
CA ALA A 71 -17.48 -1.36 10.51
C ALA A 71 -16.32 -0.39 10.69
N PHE A 72 -15.49 -0.20 9.67
CA PHE A 72 -14.39 0.75 9.75
C PHE A 72 -14.18 1.50 8.45
N VAL A 73 -13.64 2.71 8.59
CA VAL A 73 -13.15 3.55 7.50
C VAL A 73 -11.68 3.83 7.74
N THR A 74 -10.86 3.76 6.69
CA THR A 74 -9.43 4.10 6.74
C THR A 74 -9.12 5.18 5.73
N ALA A 75 -8.24 6.10 6.09
CA ALA A 75 -7.69 7.08 5.18
C ALA A 75 -6.18 7.22 5.38
N ARG A 76 -5.47 7.46 4.30
CA ARG A 76 -4.02 7.65 4.29
C ARG A 76 -3.65 8.67 3.22
N TYR A 77 -2.69 9.53 3.54
CA TYR A 77 -2.02 10.38 2.57
C TYR A 77 -0.53 10.43 2.91
N ALA A 78 0.34 10.18 1.94
CA ALA A 78 1.78 10.28 2.11
C ALA A 78 2.43 10.96 0.90
N THR A 79 3.53 11.67 1.14
CA THR A 79 4.31 12.36 0.11
C THR A 79 5.79 12.22 0.40
N GLY A 80 6.60 12.37 -0.65
CA GLY A 80 8.04 12.30 -0.58
C GLY A 80 8.66 12.62 -1.93
N GLN A 81 9.92 12.23 -2.07
CA GLN A 81 10.67 12.34 -3.30
C GLN A 81 11.16 10.96 -3.69
N SER A 82 11.10 10.66 -4.99
CA SER A 82 11.52 9.41 -5.58
C SER A 82 12.73 9.60 -6.49
N ASP A 83 13.66 8.67 -6.39
CA ASP A 83 14.82 8.55 -7.24
C ASP A 83 14.59 7.43 -8.25
N TYR A 84 14.71 7.77 -9.52
CA TYR A 84 14.48 6.90 -10.66
C TYR A 84 15.80 6.36 -11.21
N ILE A 85 15.82 5.06 -11.50
CA ILE A 85 16.86 4.38 -12.26
C ILE A 85 16.17 3.49 -13.31
N GLY A 86 16.47 3.68 -14.58
CA GLY A 86 15.84 2.91 -15.66
C GLY A 86 16.61 3.00 -16.96
N GLY A 87 15.95 2.66 -18.07
CA GLY A 87 16.46 2.87 -19.41
C GLY A 87 15.46 3.67 -20.24
N TYR A 88 15.93 4.27 -21.33
CA TYR A 88 15.06 4.93 -22.30
C TYR A 88 14.92 4.05 -23.54
N GLN A 89 13.76 4.15 -24.20
CA GLN A 89 13.54 3.56 -25.52
C GLN A 89 13.42 4.71 -26.52
N ASN A 90 14.25 4.68 -27.58
CA ASN A 90 14.18 5.69 -28.63
C ASN A 90 12.99 5.44 -29.57
N ALA A 91 12.72 6.40 -30.47
CA ALA A 91 11.64 6.29 -31.47
C ALA A 91 11.81 5.10 -32.44
N ALA A 92 13.03 4.58 -32.61
CA ALA A 92 13.33 3.38 -33.39
C ALA A 92 13.15 2.07 -32.58
N GLY A 93 12.67 2.14 -31.34
CA GLY A 93 12.46 0.98 -30.47
C GLY A 93 13.73 0.42 -29.81
N THR A 94 14.88 1.06 -29.99
CA THR A 94 16.12 0.66 -29.33
C THR A 94 16.07 1.03 -27.85
N TYR A 95 16.26 0.03 -26.99
CA TYR A 95 16.34 0.22 -25.54
C TYR A 95 17.78 0.38 -25.09
N SER A 96 18.06 1.39 -24.28
CA SER A 96 19.42 1.70 -23.81
C SER A 96 19.93 0.79 -22.68
N GLY A 97 19.07 -0.03 -22.07
CA GLY A 97 19.41 -0.87 -20.92
C GLY A 97 19.12 -0.18 -19.58
N TYR A 98 18.80 -1.00 -18.57
CA TYR A 98 18.55 -0.55 -17.21
C TYR A 98 19.78 0.15 -16.62
N GLY A 99 19.58 1.28 -15.93
CA GLY A 99 20.63 2.03 -15.24
C GLY A 99 21.24 3.17 -16.05
N THR A 100 20.87 3.31 -17.32
CA THR A 100 21.36 4.36 -18.23
C THR A 100 20.68 5.70 -18.04
N LEU A 101 19.43 5.71 -17.55
CA LEU A 101 18.71 6.92 -17.19
C LEU A 101 18.55 7.00 -15.66
N ARG A 102 18.87 8.18 -15.11
CA ARG A 102 18.76 8.48 -13.68
C ARG A 102 18.14 9.85 -13.51
N SER A 103 17.17 9.93 -12.62
CA SER A 103 16.54 11.18 -12.19
C SER A 103 16.36 11.11 -10.69
N TYR A 104 16.55 12.23 -9.98
CA TYR A 104 16.53 12.26 -8.53
C TYR A 104 15.54 13.31 -8.05
N GLY A 105 14.95 13.09 -6.89
CA GLY A 105 14.10 14.10 -6.25
C GLY A 105 12.72 14.30 -6.91
N THR A 106 12.22 13.32 -7.67
CA THR A 106 10.91 13.42 -8.34
C THR A 106 9.80 13.45 -7.29
N PRO A 107 8.97 14.51 -7.21
CA PRO A 107 7.88 14.57 -6.25
C PRO A 107 6.91 13.41 -6.43
N ARG A 108 6.54 12.78 -5.31
CA ARG A 108 5.63 11.62 -5.28
C ARG A 108 4.60 11.80 -4.19
N SER A 109 3.37 11.39 -4.47
CA SER A 109 2.31 11.33 -3.47
C SER A 109 1.46 10.08 -3.63
N THR A 110 0.86 9.63 -2.53
CA THR A 110 -0.14 8.57 -2.54
C THR A 110 -1.25 8.90 -1.55
N TYR A 111 -2.48 8.57 -1.91
CA TYR A 111 -3.58 8.53 -0.98
C TYR A 111 -4.35 7.24 -1.13
N GLU A 112 -4.93 6.80 -0.02
CA GLU A 112 -5.73 5.59 0.03
C GLU A 112 -6.94 5.81 0.93
N LEU A 113 -8.11 5.41 0.45
CA LEU A 113 -9.36 5.41 1.19
C LEU A 113 -9.91 3.98 1.20
N GLY A 114 -10.38 3.54 2.36
CA GLY A 114 -10.87 2.19 2.55
C GLY A 114 -12.11 2.16 3.43
N ILE A 115 -12.98 1.20 3.15
CA ILE A 115 -14.09 0.83 4.03
C ILE A 115 -14.07 -0.67 4.25
N GLY A 116 -14.56 -1.12 5.39
CA GLY A 116 -14.63 -2.55 5.65
C GLY A 116 -15.39 -2.92 6.89
N PHE A 117 -15.38 -4.22 7.14
CA PHE A 117 -16.11 -4.87 8.22
C PHE A 117 -15.23 -5.94 8.86
N ALA A 118 -15.33 -6.11 10.16
CA ALA A 118 -14.57 -7.10 10.91
C ALA A 118 -15.44 -7.79 11.97
N VAL A 119 -15.12 -9.06 12.20
CA VAL A 119 -15.73 -9.90 13.24
C VAL A 119 -14.66 -10.29 14.25
N PHE A 120 -14.94 -10.11 15.55
CA PHE A 120 -14.03 -10.43 16.65
C PHE A 120 -14.42 -11.75 17.32
N LYS A 121 -13.75 -12.88 17.04
CA LYS A 121 -13.78 -14.10 17.90
C LYS A 121 -12.60 -15.04 17.67
N PRO A 122 -11.91 -15.49 18.74
CA PRO A 122 -10.76 -14.80 19.35
C PRO A 122 -9.72 -14.26 18.34
N LEU A 123 -9.71 -14.80 17.12
CA LEU A 123 -9.08 -14.20 15.96
C LEU A 123 -10.04 -13.14 15.39
N THR A 124 -9.53 -11.96 15.09
CA THR A 124 -10.31 -10.98 14.32
C THR A 124 -10.09 -11.26 12.85
N VAL A 125 -11.19 -11.43 12.11
CA VAL A 125 -11.16 -11.54 10.66
C VAL A 125 -11.93 -10.37 10.09
N GLY A 126 -11.42 -9.74 9.03
CA GLY A 126 -12.14 -8.67 8.37
C GLY A 126 -11.92 -8.64 6.88
N ILE A 127 -12.82 -7.92 6.22
CA ILE A 127 -12.83 -7.69 4.79
C ILE A 127 -12.96 -6.19 4.53
N GLY A 128 -12.50 -5.72 3.38
CA GLY A 128 -12.65 -4.33 3.00
C GLY A 128 -12.39 -4.08 1.53
N VAL A 129 -12.79 -2.91 1.06
CA VAL A 129 -12.54 -2.42 -0.29
C VAL A 129 -11.83 -1.09 -0.18
N ASN A 130 -10.79 -0.89 -0.98
CA ASN A 130 -9.91 0.26 -0.90
C ASN A 130 -9.63 0.82 -2.29
N GLN A 131 -9.62 2.14 -2.40
CA GLN A 131 -9.12 2.86 -3.55
C GLN A 131 -7.80 3.52 -3.19
N ARG A 132 -6.76 3.25 -3.98
CA ARG A 132 -5.45 3.90 -3.86
C ARG A 132 -5.15 4.70 -5.11
N VAL A 133 -4.60 5.89 -4.92
CA VAL A 133 -3.99 6.69 -5.97
C VAL A 133 -2.54 6.94 -5.64
N LEU A 134 -1.70 6.89 -6.66
CA LEU A 134 -0.29 7.16 -6.63
C LEU A 134 0.05 8.11 -7.77
N GLU A 135 0.75 9.19 -7.45
CA GLU A 135 1.12 10.23 -8.41
C GLU A 135 2.64 10.48 -8.37
N ASP A 136 3.26 10.56 -9.54
CA ASP A 136 4.65 10.98 -9.73
C ASP A 136 4.73 12.16 -10.68
N HIS A 137 5.46 13.19 -10.25
CA HIS A 137 5.63 14.41 -11.02
C HIS A 137 7.02 14.50 -11.66
N SER A 138 7.29 13.65 -12.65
CA SER A 138 8.58 13.65 -13.37
C SER A 138 8.55 14.43 -14.70
N GLU A 139 7.42 15.04 -15.05
CA GLU A 139 7.19 15.78 -16.31
C GLU A 139 8.16 16.94 -16.56
N PHE A 140 8.85 17.42 -15.53
CA PHE A 140 9.85 18.49 -15.63
C PHE A 140 11.28 17.96 -15.85
N THR A 141 11.47 16.64 -15.90
CA THR A 141 12.77 16.00 -16.08
C THR A 141 12.92 15.47 -17.50
N ALA A 142 14.14 15.44 -18.03
CA ALA A 142 14.41 14.94 -19.38
C ALA A 142 14.05 13.45 -19.48
N GLY A 143 13.06 13.13 -20.33
CA GLY A 143 12.53 11.77 -20.48
C GLY A 143 11.54 11.34 -19.40
N GLY A 144 11.21 12.20 -18.44
CA GLY A 144 10.17 11.95 -17.44
C GLY A 144 8.78 12.40 -17.91
N TYR A 145 7.76 11.90 -17.24
CA TYR A 145 6.34 12.19 -17.52
C TYR A 145 5.53 12.22 -16.21
N TYR A 146 4.38 12.87 -16.23
CA TYR A 146 3.44 12.78 -15.10
C TYR A 146 2.78 11.40 -15.09
N ARG A 147 2.84 10.71 -13.96
CA ARG A 147 2.22 9.39 -13.79
C ARG A 147 1.14 9.45 -12.74
N LYS A 148 -0.02 8.88 -13.05
CA LYS A 148 -1.11 8.67 -12.09
C LYS A 148 -1.63 7.24 -12.18
N ASN A 149 -1.37 6.46 -11.13
CA ASN A 149 -1.91 5.13 -10.97
C ASN A 149 -3.09 5.18 -10.01
N THR A 150 -4.25 4.67 -10.42
CA THR A 150 -5.46 4.56 -9.60
C THR A 150 -5.93 3.13 -9.59
N ILE A 151 -5.95 2.50 -8.43
CA ILE A 151 -6.36 1.10 -8.27
C ILE A 151 -7.49 0.96 -7.26
N LEU A 152 -8.36 -0.01 -7.50
CA LEU A 152 -9.39 -0.49 -6.60
C LEU A 152 -9.08 -1.94 -6.26
N TYR A 153 -9.05 -2.29 -4.98
CA TYR A 153 -8.78 -3.64 -4.53
C TYR A 153 -9.68 -4.02 -3.36
N ASP A 154 -10.03 -5.30 -3.27
CA ASP A 154 -10.55 -5.87 -2.04
C ASP A 154 -9.41 -6.36 -1.16
N SER A 155 -9.72 -6.57 0.11
CA SER A 155 -8.78 -7.09 1.08
C SER A 155 -9.46 -7.99 2.09
N VAL A 156 -8.72 -8.98 2.55
CA VAL A 156 -9.07 -9.83 3.68
C VAL A 156 -7.92 -9.77 4.66
N PHE A 157 -8.21 -9.57 5.94
CA PHE A 157 -7.18 -9.57 6.97
C PHE A 157 -7.55 -10.47 8.14
N ILE A 158 -6.50 -10.91 8.83
CA ILE A 158 -6.58 -11.56 10.12
C ILE A 158 -5.71 -10.78 11.10
N LYS A 159 -6.16 -10.61 12.34
CA LYS A 159 -5.35 -10.07 13.43
C LYS A 159 -5.67 -10.75 14.75
N TYR A 160 -4.69 -10.84 15.63
CA TYR A 160 -4.84 -11.45 16.95
C TYR A 160 -4.20 -10.56 18.00
N SER A 161 -4.88 -10.34 19.13
CA SER A 161 -4.38 -9.48 20.21
C SER A 161 -3.79 -10.32 21.33
N PHE A 162 -2.50 -10.14 21.59
CA PHE A 162 -1.81 -10.68 22.76
C PHE A 162 -1.75 -9.61 23.84
N GLN A 163 -2.30 -9.91 25.01
CA GLN A 163 -2.18 -9.05 26.18
C GLN A 163 -0.92 -9.43 26.95
N LEU A 164 -0.06 -8.45 27.21
CA LEU A 164 1.10 -8.55 28.10
C LEU A 164 0.91 -7.57 29.27
N ASP A 165 1.70 -7.73 30.34
CA ASP A 165 1.55 -6.95 31.57
C ASP A 165 1.66 -5.42 31.36
N SER A 166 2.41 -4.98 30.35
CA SER A 166 2.70 -3.55 30.09
C SER A 166 2.30 -3.07 28.69
N ALA A 167 1.83 -3.96 27.82
CA ALA A 167 1.51 -3.63 26.43
C ALA A 167 0.55 -4.64 25.81
N GLN A 168 -0.18 -4.21 24.78
CA GLN A 168 -0.88 -5.13 23.88
C GLN A 168 -0.10 -5.23 22.57
N ILE A 169 0.17 -6.46 22.13
CA ILE A 169 0.81 -6.74 20.83
C ILE A 169 -0.24 -7.32 19.90
N THR A 170 -0.40 -6.75 18.70
CA THR A 170 -1.40 -7.20 17.74
C THR A 170 -0.78 -7.38 16.35
N PRO A 171 -0.26 -8.58 16.01
CA PRO A 171 0.09 -8.89 14.64
C PRO A 171 -1.16 -8.92 13.75
N LYS A 172 -1.00 -8.46 12.51
CA LYS A 172 -2.02 -8.44 11.46
C LYS A 172 -1.39 -8.80 10.13
N ALA A 173 -2.06 -9.68 9.39
CA ALA A 173 -1.75 -9.99 8.01
C ALA A 173 -2.95 -9.65 7.14
N THR A 174 -2.71 -9.00 6.01
CA THR A 174 -3.74 -8.61 5.04
C THR A 174 -3.35 -9.12 3.67
N TYR A 175 -4.26 -9.80 2.99
CA TYR A 175 -4.19 -10.06 1.55
C TYR A 175 -5.00 -9.00 0.81
N LYS A 176 -4.52 -8.60 -0.38
CA LYS A 176 -5.18 -7.65 -1.27
C LYS A 176 -5.34 -8.28 -2.65
N HIS A 177 -6.51 -8.18 -3.24
CA HIS A 177 -6.75 -8.59 -4.62
C HIS A 177 -7.24 -7.41 -5.45
N LEU A 178 -6.54 -7.16 -6.56
CA LEU A 178 -6.87 -6.07 -7.46
C LEU A 178 -8.20 -6.36 -8.17
N ILE A 179 -9.18 -5.47 -8.00
CA ILE A 179 -10.45 -5.50 -8.73
C ILE A 179 -10.26 -4.85 -10.10
N GLY A 180 -9.51 -3.75 -10.15
CA GLY A 180 -9.18 -3.06 -11.39
C GLY A 180 -8.40 -1.77 -11.14
N GLY A 181 -7.82 -1.22 -12.18
CA GLY A 181 -6.98 -0.04 -12.08
C GLY A 181 -6.72 0.62 -13.42
N LYS A 182 -6.26 1.86 -13.35
CA LYS A 182 -5.85 2.66 -14.49
C LYS A 182 -4.51 3.30 -14.21
N GLN A 183 -3.63 3.29 -15.20
CA GLN A 183 -2.39 4.03 -15.18
C GLN A 183 -2.42 5.07 -16.30
N TYR A 184 -2.37 6.33 -15.92
CA TYR A 184 -2.15 7.44 -16.83
C TYR A 184 -0.67 7.82 -16.86
N SER A 185 -0.14 8.01 -18.06
CA SER A 185 1.25 8.37 -18.33
C SER A 185 1.30 9.53 -19.33
N GLY A 186 1.71 10.71 -18.87
CA GLY A 186 1.78 11.97 -19.61
C GLY A 186 1.17 13.13 -18.82
N PRO A 187 1.28 14.39 -19.25
CA PRO A 187 2.17 14.89 -20.30
C PRO A 187 3.65 14.78 -19.91
N SER A 188 4.54 15.03 -20.86
CA SER A 188 6.00 15.16 -20.67
C SER A 188 6.56 16.33 -21.47
N LEU A 189 7.84 16.68 -21.27
CA LEU A 189 8.51 17.71 -22.06
C LEU A 189 8.40 17.39 -23.56
N GLY A 190 7.61 18.19 -24.29
CA GLY A 190 7.39 18.06 -25.73
C GLY A 190 6.27 17.09 -26.14
N ILE A 191 5.58 16.43 -25.19
CA ILE A 191 4.41 15.57 -25.48
C ILE A 191 3.22 16.06 -24.66
N THR A 192 2.21 16.58 -25.35
CA THR A 192 1.01 17.17 -24.73
C THR A 192 -0.11 16.18 -24.45
N GLN A 193 -0.08 14.98 -25.04
CA GLN A 193 -1.08 13.93 -24.84
C GLN A 193 -0.50 12.78 -24.03
N GLY A 194 -1.25 12.28 -23.06
CA GLY A 194 -0.89 11.08 -22.29
C GLY A 194 -1.64 9.84 -22.76
N THR A 195 -1.18 8.68 -22.30
CA THR A 195 -1.83 7.38 -22.54
C THR A 195 -2.44 6.87 -21.24
N THR A 196 -3.58 6.19 -21.32
CA THR A 196 -4.18 5.49 -20.18
C THR A 196 -4.23 4.00 -20.46
N ASN A 197 -3.63 3.20 -19.58
CA ASN A 197 -3.63 1.75 -19.62
C ASN A 197 -4.53 1.19 -18.49
N THR A 198 -5.21 0.08 -18.76
CA THR A 198 -6.06 -0.60 -17.76
C THR A 198 -5.31 -1.77 -17.14
N GLN A 199 -5.31 -1.86 -15.81
CA GLN A 199 -4.67 -2.93 -15.05
C GLN A 199 -5.75 -3.76 -14.36
N ASN A 200 -5.88 -5.03 -14.74
CA ASN A 200 -6.97 -5.90 -14.26
C ASN A 200 -6.49 -7.08 -13.41
N SER A 201 -5.18 -7.22 -13.19
CA SER A 201 -4.63 -8.34 -12.44
C SER A 201 -3.50 -7.88 -11.52
N GLY A 202 -3.62 -8.23 -10.25
CA GLY A 202 -2.62 -7.92 -9.24
C GLY A 202 -3.02 -8.45 -7.86
N SER A 203 -2.04 -8.57 -7.00
CA SER A 203 -2.24 -8.96 -5.61
C SER A 203 -1.20 -8.35 -4.70
N GLY A 204 -1.50 -8.26 -3.41
CA GLY A 204 -0.60 -7.68 -2.43
C GLY A 204 -0.76 -8.28 -1.05
N TYR A 205 0.21 -7.99 -0.19
CA TYR A 205 0.23 -8.42 1.20
C TYR A 205 0.68 -7.28 2.10
N ASN A 206 0.02 -7.10 3.23
CA ASN A 206 0.52 -6.26 4.31
C ASN A 206 0.75 -7.12 5.56
N PHE A 207 1.90 -6.91 6.20
CA PHE A 207 2.20 -7.44 7.52
C PHE A 207 2.46 -6.27 8.46
N GLU A 208 1.74 -6.25 9.57
CA GLU A 208 1.75 -5.16 10.54
C GLU A 208 1.82 -5.77 11.94
N VAL A 209 2.54 -5.13 12.86
CA VAL A 209 2.55 -5.53 14.27
C VAL A 209 2.33 -4.29 15.11
N SER A 210 1.13 -4.16 15.70
CA SER A 210 0.81 -3.01 16.56
C SER A 210 1.28 -3.26 17.99
N PHE A 211 1.89 -2.24 18.60
CA PHE A 211 2.26 -2.18 20.01
C PHE A 211 1.49 -1.02 20.65
N ILE A 212 0.59 -1.34 21.56
CA ILE A 212 -0.26 -0.37 22.24
C ILE A 212 0.23 -0.18 23.66
N PHE A 213 0.51 1.07 24.03
CA PHE A 213 0.98 1.42 25.37
C PHE A 213 0.38 2.75 25.85
N PRO A 214 0.21 2.92 27.16
CA PRO A 214 -0.23 4.19 27.73
C PRO A 214 0.86 5.27 27.57
N ALA A 215 0.45 6.49 27.22
CA ALA A 215 1.30 7.67 27.12
C ALA A 215 0.59 8.86 27.77
N GLY A 216 0.77 9.02 29.08
CA GLY A 216 0.04 10.02 29.87
C GLY A 216 -1.45 9.68 29.93
N ASN A 217 -2.30 10.63 29.51
CA ASN A 217 -3.75 10.44 29.43
C ASN A 217 -4.24 9.90 28.07
N ARG A 218 -3.31 9.50 27.20
CA ARG A 218 -3.61 8.96 25.87
C ARG A 218 -3.07 7.55 25.75
N THR A 219 -3.57 6.84 24.75
CA THR A 219 -3.01 5.56 24.30
C THR A 219 -2.31 5.81 22.96
N VAL A 220 -1.08 5.33 22.84
CA VAL A 220 -0.29 5.37 21.61
C VAL A 220 -0.21 3.97 21.03
N GLU A 221 -0.37 3.87 19.72
CA GLU A 221 -0.15 2.67 18.93
C GLU A 221 1.05 2.89 18.01
N LEU A 222 2.09 2.06 18.16
CA LEU A 222 3.23 2.01 17.23
C LEU A 222 3.12 0.75 16.38
N THR A 223 3.23 0.91 15.06
CA THR A 223 3.01 -0.17 14.10
C THR A 223 4.11 -0.18 13.05
N PRO A 224 5.20 -0.93 13.26
CA PRO A 224 6.04 -1.37 12.16
C PRO A 224 5.21 -2.14 11.12
N PHE A 225 5.51 -1.89 9.85
CA PHE A 225 4.81 -2.52 8.75
C PHE A 225 5.72 -2.86 7.57
N TYR A 226 5.29 -3.87 6.83
CA TYR A 226 5.77 -4.24 5.51
C TYR A 226 4.56 -4.35 4.57
N ARG A 227 4.61 -3.72 3.40
CA ARG A 227 3.55 -3.78 2.39
C ARG A 227 4.15 -4.16 1.04
N PHE A 228 3.48 -5.06 0.34
CA PHE A 228 3.88 -5.57 -0.96
C PHE A 228 2.69 -5.52 -1.92
N MET A 229 2.96 -5.16 -3.17
CA MET A 229 1.99 -5.25 -4.27
C MET A 229 2.70 -5.71 -5.53
N ASP A 230 2.12 -6.66 -6.26
CA ASP A 230 2.54 -7.12 -7.59
C ASP A 230 1.35 -6.94 -8.54
N ILE A 231 1.49 -6.06 -9.53
CA ILE A 231 0.49 -5.79 -10.56
C ILE A 231 1.06 -6.33 -11.88
N GLN A 232 0.27 -7.13 -12.61
CA GLN A 232 0.70 -7.68 -13.89
C GLN A 232 0.68 -6.62 -14.99
N ASP A 233 1.19 -6.98 -16.16
CA ASP A 233 1.11 -6.15 -17.36
C ASP A 233 -0.34 -5.66 -17.57
N SER A 234 -0.48 -4.41 -18.03
CA SER A 234 -1.78 -3.90 -18.44
C SER A 234 -2.25 -4.53 -19.75
N ASP A 235 -3.50 -4.24 -20.10
CA ASP A 235 -3.98 -4.42 -21.46
C ASP A 235 -3.15 -3.60 -22.45
N TRP A 236 -3.06 -4.10 -23.69
CA TRP A 236 -2.41 -3.41 -24.79
C TRP A 236 -3.28 -2.26 -25.30
N VAL A 237 -2.72 -1.06 -25.37
CA VAL A 237 -3.41 0.12 -25.90
C VAL A 237 -2.75 0.54 -27.21
N SER A 238 -3.51 0.54 -28.30
CA SER A 238 -3.03 1.09 -29.59
C SER A 238 -2.84 2.59 -29.45
N THR A 239 -1.64 3.10 -29.73
CA THR A 239 -1.47 4.53 -29.94
C THR A 239 -1.88 4.84 -31.38
N ASN A 240 -2.53 5.98 -31.63
CA ASN A 240 -2.92 6.40 -32.98
C ASN A 240 -1.69 6.96 -33.73
N THR A 241 -0.67 6.12 -33.88
CA THR A 241 0.51 6.40 -34.69
C THR A 241 0.43 5.54 -35.95
N ALA A 242 0.81 6.10 -37.10
CA ALA A 242 0.81 5.43 -38.40
C ALA A 242 1.68 4.15 -38.45
N THR A 243 2.41 3.85 -37.37
CA THR A 243 3.28 2.70 -37.18
C THR A 243 2.62 1.54 -36.43
N GLY A 244 1.37 1.67 -35.97
CA GLY A 244 0.66 0.60 -35.24
C GLY A 244 1.29 0.27 -33.87
N MET A 245 2.06 1.18 -33.29
CA MET A 245 2.71 0.95 -32.01
C MET A 245 1.70 1.02 -30.88
N GLY A 246 1.61 -0.03 -30.07
CA GLY A 246 0.85 0.02 -28.83
C GLY A 246 1.74 0.07 -27.60
N VAL A 247 1.19 0.60 -26.52
CA VAL A 247 1.86 0.77 -25.23
C VAL A 247 1.20 -0.18 -24.24
N ILE A 248 2.04 -0.93 -23.53
CA ILE A 248 1.67 -1.74 -22.37
C ILE A 248 2.36 -1.09 -21.18
N GLU A 249 1.61 -0.91 -20.09
CA GLU A 249 2.19 -0.63 -18.80
C GLU A 249 2.79 -1.93 -18.24
N PRO A 250 4.12 -1.98 -18.00
CA PRO A 250 4.76 -3.22 -17.60
C PRO A 250 4.32 -3.69 -16.20
N LYS A 251 4.46 -4.99 -15.98
CA LYS A 251 4.37 -5.63 -14.68
C LYS A 251 5.21 -4.85 -13.68
N ASN A 252 4.63 -4.53 -12.53
CA ASN A 252 5.31 -3.78 -11.50
C ASN A 252 5.15 -4.37 -10.10
N ARG A 253 6.15 -4.10 -9.26
CA ARG A 253 6.20 -4.47 -7.85
C ARG A 253 6.45 -3.24 -7.01
N THR A 254 5.67 -3.08 -5.94
CA THR A 254 5.89 -2.07 -4.91
C THR A 254 6.17 -2.75 -3.59
N ILE A 255 7.22 -2.33 -2.90
CA ILE A 255 7.56 -2.71 -1.53
C ILE A 255 7.60 -1.45 -0.68
N GLU A 256 6.88 -1.42 0.43
CA GLU A 256 6.95 -0.37 1.45
C GLU A 256 7.40 -1.00 2.78
N THR A 257 8.32 -0.36 3.49
CA THR A 257 8.72 -0.76 4.85
C THR A 257 8.85 0.48 5.72
N GLY A 258 8.20 0.48 6.87
CA GLY A 258 8.17 1.66 7.72
C GLY A 258 7.50 1.44 9.05
N VAL A 259 7.18 2.56 9.69
CA VAL A 259 6.53 2.62 11.00
C VAL A 259 5.42 3.66 10.95
N SER A 260 4.31 3.35 11.60
CA SER A 260 3.28 4.32 11.96
C SER A 260 3.22 4.53 13.47
N ALA A 261 2.87 5.75 13.88
CA ALA A 261 2.54 6.11 15.24
C ALA A 261 1.16 6.79 15.26
N GLN A 262 0.21 6.24 16.01
CA GLN A 262 -1.16 6.72 16.09
C GLN A 262 -1.58 7.00 17.52
N LEU A 263 -2.42 8.00 17.69
CA LEU A 263 -3.12 8.29 18.94
C LEU A 263 -4.53 7.71 18.89
N LEU A 264 -4.95 7.15 20.02
CA LEU A 264 -6.30 6.63 20.23
C LEU A 264 -7.20 7.69 20.87
N PHE A 265 -8.36 7.91 20.27
CA PHE A 265 -9.43 8.80 20.71
C PHE A 265 -10.73 8.04 20.93
#